data_AF-A0A8I1JH90-F1
#
_entry.id   AF-A0A8I1JH90-F1
#
_cell.length_a   1.000
_cell.length_b   1.000
_cell.length_c   1.000
_cell.angle_alpha   90.00
_cell.angle_beta   90.00
_cell.angle_gamma   90.00
#
_symmetry.space_group_name_H-M   'P 1'
#
loop_
_entity.id
_entity.type
_entity.pdbx_description
1 polymer ?
#
loop_
_entity_poly.entity_id
_entity_poly.type
_entity_poly.pdbx_seq_one_letter_code
_entity_poly.pdbx_strand_id
1 'polypeptide(L)'
;MTLSVNALNTFAPTPSFAPATAPEPAAHIDVGTPRGAYGRPAGDNRSAQEIFKDNPILKDVLKRDGSFSSDFLNQLKQQTGDWSSANTNPESRANAAYNLAEVVNYVDGREGLKRQDASQQHDQHLQGFGQFGSVSAGSEAQLFKAFSVKGYAALK
;
A
#
# COMPACT_ATOMS: atom_id res chain seq x y z
N MET A 1 -20.69 48.97 27.66
CA MET A 1 -20.48 47.50 27.67
C MET A 1 -21.45 46.88 26.67
N THR A 2 -20.97 45.94 25.85
CA THR A 2 -21.68 44.96 24.98
C THR A 2 -22.60 45.53 23.88
N LEU A 3 -22.20 45.59 22.59
CA LEU A 3 -22.08 44.53 21.55
C LEU A 3 -23.38 43.77 21.26
N SER A 4 -23.96 43.95 20.05
CA SER A 4 -24.41 42.86 19.16
C SER A 4 -25.07 43.41 17.89
N VAL A 5 -24.48 43.06 16.74
CA VAL A 5 -24.98 43.32 15.39
C VAL A 5 -25.64 42.04 14.87
N ASN A 6 -26.88 42.13 14.39
CA ASN A 6 -27.53 41.02 13.68
C ASN A 6 -28.44 41.61 12.58
N ALA A 7 -27.87 41.85 11.40
CA ALA A 7 -28.62 42.21 10.21
C ALA A 7 -28.84 40.95 9.36
N LEU A 8 -30.11 40.58 9.23
CA LEU A 8 -30.62 39.52 8.36
C LEU A 8 -30.47 39.96 6.90
N ASN A 9 -29.85 39.14 6.05
CA ASN A 9 -29.86 39.35 4.61
C ASN A 9 -30.33 38.07 3.90
N THR A 10 -31.50 38.19 3.29
CA THR A 10 -32.23 37.22 2.45
C THR A 10 -31.57 37.05 1.10
N PHE A 11 -31.23 35.81 0.70
CA PHE A 11 -31.12 35.41 -0.71
C PHE A 11 -31.46 33.92 -0.85
N ALA A 12 -32.51 33.62 -1.62
CA ALA A 12 -32.73 32.28 -2.17
C ALA A 12 -31.80 32.08 -3.38
N PRO A 13 -31.18 30.91 -3.57
CA PRO A 13 -30.55 30.59 -4.85
C PRO A 13 -31.42 29.66 -5.69
N THR A 14 -31.48 30.01 -6.97
CA THR A 14 -31.88 29.22 -8.14
C THR A 14 -31.18 27.84 -8.22
N PRO A 15 -31.76 26.82 -8.90
CA PRO A 15 -31.09 25.55 -9.15
C PRO A 15 -30.00 25.72 -10.23
N SER A 16 -28.76 25.87 -9.80
CA SER A 16 -27.58 25.77 -10.68
C SER A 16 -27.23 24.29 -10.87
N PHE A 17 -27.17 23.85 -12.12
CA PHE A 17 -26.61 22.57 -12.53
C PHE A 17 -25.21 22.38 -11.90
N ALA A 18 -25.09 21.48 -10.93
CA ALA A 18 -23.80 20.97 -10.50
C ALA A 18 -23.28 19.97 -11.56
N PRO A 19 -22.02 20.07 -12.02
CA PRO A 19 -21.41 18.96 -12.71
C PRO A 19 -21.22 17.80 -11.72
N ALA A 20 -21.45 16.60 -12.21
CA ALA A 20 -21.34 15.36 -11.48
C ALA A 20 -19.99 15.17 -10.77
N THR A 21 -20.07 14.65 -9.55
CA THR A 21 -19.04 13.82 -8.90
C THR A 21 -17.68 14.48 -8.66
N ALA A 22 -17.57 15.24 -7.58
CA ALA A 22 -16.30 15.34 -6.86
C ALA A 22 -16.27 14.21 -5.82
N PRO A 23 -15.42 13.17 -5.97
CA PRO A 23 -15.12 12.32 -4.83
C PRO A 23 -14.47 13.17 -3.74
N GLU A 24 -14.92 12.90 -2.53
CA GLU A 24 -14.66 13.52 -1.25
C GLU A 24 -13.17 13.82 -0.98
N PRO A 25 -12.87 14.83 -0.13
CA PRO A 25 -11.54 15.38 0.06
C PRO A 25 -10.53 14.29 0.40
N ALA A 26 -9.40 14.34 -0.31
CA ALA A 26 -8.19 13.59 -0.04
C ALA A 26 -7.94 13.53 1.47
N ALA A 27 -8.28 12.38 2.07
CA ALA A 27 -7.81 12.03 3.38
C ALA A 27 -6.29 12.13 3.30
N HIS A 28 -5.74 13.09 4.04
CA HIS A 28 -4.36 13.13 4.43
C HIS A 28 -4.01 11.72 4.90
N ILE A 29 -3.33 10.94 4.05
CA ILE A 29 -2.88 9.59 4.39
C ILE A 29 -1.84 9.83 5.47
N ASP A 30 -2.29 9.75 6.72
CA ASP A 30 -1.45 9.52 7.88
C ASP A 30 -0.41 8.48 7.45
N VAL A 31 0.87 8.83 7.54
CA VAL A 31 2.01 8.01 7.15
C VAL A 31 2.18 6.84 8.14
N GLY A 32 1.09 6.12 8.39
CA GLY A 32 0.84 5.31 9.56
C GLY A 32 0.06 4.07 9.17
N THR A 33 0.82 3.03 8.83
CA THR A 33 0.37 1.66 8.53
C THR A 33 -0.53 1.53 7.29
N PRO A 34 -0.14 0.73 6.28
CA PRO A 34 -1.01 0.40 5.16
C PRO A 34 -2.29 -0.24 5.68
N ARG A 35 -3.43 0.42 5.48
CA ARG A 35 -4.76 -0.03 5.94
C ARG A 35 -5.62 -0.63 4.84
N GLY A 36 -5.23 -0.46 3.59
CA GLY A 36 -5.99 -0.88 2.41
C GLY A 36 -5.24 -0.61 1.11
N ALA A 37 -5.76 -1.17 0.02
CA ALA A 37 -5.25 -0.97 -1.34
C ALA A 37 -5.78 0.35 -1.91
N TYR A 38 -5.30 1.48 -1.38
CA TYR A 38 -5.75 2.82 -1.79
C TYR A 38 -5.19 3.26 -3.15
N GLY A 39 -4.15 2.59 -3.63
CA GLY A 39 -3.47 2.93 -4.88
C GLY A 39 -2.49 4.08 -4.71
N ARG A 40 -2.02 4.62 -5.85
CA ARG A 40 -1.09 5.75 -5.87
C ARG A 40 -1.79 7.04 -5.38
N PRO A 41 -1.07 7.94 -4.69
CA PRO A 41 -1.62 9.24 -4.31
C PRO A 41 -1.92 10.10 -5.55
N ALA A 42 -2.88 11.02 -5.41
CA ALA A 42 -3.26 11.92 -6.49
C ALA A 42 -2.05 12.76 -6.95
N GLY A 43 -1.70 12.65 -8.23
CA GLY A 43 -0.53 13.31 -8.83
C GLY A 43 0.69 12.41 -9.07
N ASP A 44 0.72 11.20 -8.48
CA ASP A 44 1.75 10.21 -8.80
C ASP A 44 1.43 9.53 -10.15
N ASN A 45 2.23 9.88 -11.15
CA ASN A 45 2.12 9.36 -12.52
C ASN A 45 3.10 8.20 -12.79
N ARG A 46 3.80 7.69 -11.77
CA ARG A 46 4.82 6.64 -11.95
C ARG A 46 4.17 5.34 -12.39
N SER A 47 4.68 4.74 -13.45
CA SER A 47 4.21 3.45 -13.93
C SER A 47 4.57 2.33 -12.96
N ALA A 48 3.86 1.18 -13.04
CA ALA A 48 4.19 0.00 -12.23
C ALA A 48 5.68 -0.37 -12.32
N GLN A 49 6.25 -0.33 -13.52
CA GLN A 49 7.66 -0.60 -13.78
C GLN A 49 8.59 0.38 -13.07
N GLU A 50 8.21 1.67 -12.99
CA GLU A 50 8.98 2.68 -12.28
C GLU A 50 8.95 2.42 -10.78
N ILE A 51 7.76 2.09 -10.23
CA ILE A 51 7.61 1.70 -8.82
C ILE A 51 8.45 0.46 -8.51
N PHE A 52 8.40 -0.57 -9.35
CA PHE A 52 9.24 -1.76 -9.21
C PHE A 52 10.74 -1.44 -9.33
N LYS A 53 11.12 -0.46 -10.16
CA LYS A 53 12.53 -0.05 -10.30
C LYS A 53 13.03 0.70 -9.07
N ASP A 54 12.16 1.53 -8.50
CA ASP A 54 12.42 2.36 -7.31
C ASP A 54 12.44 1.51 -6.02
N ASN A 55 11.73 0.37 -6.02
CA ASN A 55 11.60 -0.52 -4.87
C ASN A 55 12.33 -1.85 -5.09
N PRO A 56 13.62 -1.95 -4.75
CA PRO A 56 14.39 -3.18 -4.92
C PRO A 56 13.82 -4.37 -4.12
N ILE A 57 13.14 -4.14 -2.99
CA ILE A 57 12.46 -5.18 -2.20
C ILE A 57 11.48 -5.97 -3.09
N LEU A 58 10.70 -5.27 -3.91
CA LEU A 58 9.73 -5.91 -4.79
C LEU A 58 10.41 -6.79 -5.83
N LYS A 59 11.55 -6.32 -6.36
CA LYS A 59 12.33 -7.12 -7.32
C LYS A 59 12.86 -8.38 -6.66
N ASP A 60 13.29 -8.31 -5.41
CA ASP A 60 13.75 -9.48 -4.65
C ASP A 60 12.61 -10.48 -4.42
N VAL A 61 11.44 -9.98 -3.97
CA VAL A 61 10.22 -10.77 -3.80
C VAL A 61 9.79 -11.48 -5.09
N LEU A 62 9.88 -10.79 -6.23
CA LEU A 62 9.56 -11.33 -7.55
C LEU A 62 10.60 -12.31 -8.09
N LYS A 63 11.87 -12.08 -7.76
CA LYS A 63 12.98 -12.96 -8.17
C LYS A 63 13.07 -14.24 -7.35
N ARG A 64 12.44 -14.29 -6.18
CA ARG A 64 12.36 -15.49 -5.36
C ARG A 64 11.54 -16.54 -6.09
N ASP A 65 12.24 -17.39 -6.84
CA ASP A 65 11.69 -18.51 -7.59
C ASP A 65 11.43 -19.71 -6.66
N GLY A 66 10.29 -20.37 -6.84
CA GLY A 66 9.91 -21.55 -6.07
C GLY A 66 8.40 -21.81 -6.02
N SER A 67 8.00 -23.03 -5.68
CA SER A 67 6.59 -23.44 -5.64
C SER A 67 5.74 -22.65 -4.63
N PHE A 68 6.36 -22.13 -3.57
CA PHE A 68 5.71 -21.24 -2.60
C PHE A 68 5.42 -19.84 -3.18
N SER A 69 6.26 -19.37 -4.11
CA SER A 69 6.17 -18.02 -4.65
C SER A 69 4.94 -17.85 -5.53
N SER A 70 4.54 -18.84 -6.32
CA SER A 70 3.37 -18.71 -7.20
C SER A 70 2.07 -18.47 -6.42
N ASP A 71 1.81 -19.27 -5.39
CA ASP A 71 0.63 -19.14 -4.54
C ASP A 71 0.68 -17.84 -3.73
N PHE A 72 1.85 -17.56 -3.15
CA PHE A 72 2.10 -16.35 -2.38
C PHE A 72 1.91 -15.07 -3.21
N LEU A 73 2.47 -15.00 -4.41
CA LEU A 73 2.30 -13.88 -5.34
C LEU A 73 0.84 -13.76 -5.79
N ASN A 74 0.13 -14.88 -5.99
CA ASN A 74 -1.28 -14.84 -6.34
C ASN A 74 -2.13 -14.25 -5.21
N GLN A 75 -1.88 -14.66 -3.98
CA GLN A 75 -2.50 -14.09 -2.79
C GLN A 75 -2.19 -12.60 -2.64
N LEU A 76 -0.93 -12.19 -2.82
CA LEU A 76 -0.56 -10.78 -2.80
C LEU A 76 -1.36 -9.98 -3.83
N LYS A 77 -1.49 -10.48 -5.06
CA LYS A 77 -2.29 -9.82 -6.10
C LYS A 77 -3.77 -9.74 -5.74
N GLN A 78 -4.32 -10.70 -5.00
CA GLN A 78 -5.69 -10.60 -4.49
C GLN A 78 -5.85 -9.47 -3.47
N GLN A 79 -4.80 -9.15 -2.71
CA GLN A 79 -4.83 -8.10 -1.69
C GLN A 79 -4.49 -6.71 -2.26
N THR A 80 -3.45 -6.61 -3.07
CA THR A 80 -2.91 -5.32 -3.56
C THR A 80 -3.40 -4.97 -4.97
N GLY A 81 -3.89 -5.96 -5.72
CA GLY A 81 -4.27 -5.86 -7.13
C GLY A 81 -3.27 -6.57 -8.06
N ASP A 82 -3.67 -6.77 -9.32
CA ASP A 82 -2.80 -7.39 -10.32
C ASP A 82 -1.82 -6.36 -10.89
N TRP A 83 -0.58 -6.42 -10.42
CA TRP A 83 0.56 -5.64 -10.90
C TRP A 83 1.35 -6.34 -12.02
N SER A 84 0.93 -7.55 -12.41
CA SER A 84 1.59 -8.35 -13.44
C SER A 84 1.36 -7.77 -14.83
N SER A 85 2.19 -8.18 -15.79
CA SER A 85 1.99 -7.83 -17.21
C SER A 85 0.70 -8.40 -17.81
N ALA A 86 0.02 -9.31 -17.09
CA ALA A 86 -1.30 -9.81 -17.46
C ALA A 86 -2.40 -8.73 -17.40
N ASN A 87 -2.26 -7.73 -16.53
CA ASN A 87 -3.19 -6.62 -16.46
C ASN A 87 -2.90 -5.60 -17.58
N THR A 88 -3.86 -5.41 -18.48
CA THR A 88 -3.72 -4.49 -19.61
C THR A 88 -3.92 -3.02 -19.20
N ASN A 89 -4.45 -2.76 -18.01
CA ASN A 89 -4.66 -1.42 -17.51
C ASN A 89 -3.39 -0.89 -16.79
N PRO A 90 -2.70 0.12 -17.35
CA PRO A 90 -1.46 0.64 -16.78
C PRO A 90 -1.67 1.33 -15.42
N GLU A 91 -2.79 2.02 -15.23
CA GLU A 91 -3.11 2.70 -13.97
C GLU A 91 -3.40 1.69 -12.87
N SER A 92 -4.20 0.67 -13.18
CA SER A 92 -4.50 -0.42 -12.24
C SER A 92 -3.23 -1.16 -11.83
N ARG A 93 -2.34 -1.46 -12.77
CA ARG A 93 -1.03 -2.06 -12.48
C ARG A 93 -0.17 -1.17 -11.60
N ALA A 94 -0.12 0.12 -11.90
CA ALA A 94 0.70 1.07 -11.14
C ALA A 94 0.17 1.23 -9.70
N ASN A 95 -1.15 1.32 -9.53
CA ASN A 95 -1.79 1.32 -8.22
C ASN A 95 -1.50 0.03 -7.44
N ALA A 96 -1.60 -1.12 -8.10
CA ALA A 96 -1.32 -2.41 -7.48
C ALA A 96 0.16 -2.58 -7.06
N ALA A 97 1.09 -2.10 -7.90
CA ALA A 97 2.50 -2.10 -7.60
C ALA A 97 2.82 -1.14 -6.43
N TYR A 98 2.19 0.03 -6.40
CA TYR A 98 2.33 1.00 -5.31
C TYR A 98 1.83 0.44 -3.98
N ASN A 99 0.63 -0.17 -3.98
CA ASN A 99 0.06 -0.83 -2.81
C ASN A 99 1.01 -1.89 -2.24
N LEU A 100 1.60 -2.70 -3.11
CA LEU A 100 2.57 -3.71 -2.69
C LEU A 100 3.86 -3.07 -2.17
N ALA A 101 4.35 -2.01 -2.83
CA ALA A 101 5.52 -1.24 -2.41
C ALA A 101 5.34 -0.69 -0.98
N GLU A 102 4.20 -0.07 -0.70
CA GLU A 102 3.91 0.50 0.60
C GLU A 102 3.90 -0.58 1.69
N VAL A 103 3.31 -1.74 1.40
CA VAL A 103 3.28 -2.88 2.33
C VAL A 103 4.68 -3.43 2.59
N VAL A 104 5.49 -3.67 1.56
CA VAL A 104 6.83 -4.22 1.78
C VAL A 104 7.74 -3.23 2.52
N ASN A 105 7.68 -1.94 2.20
CA ASN A 105 8.44 -0.90 2.91
C ASN A 105 7.97 -0.78 4.37
N TYR A 106 6.66 -0.89 4.61
CA TYR A 106 6.14 -0.90 5.98
C TYR A 106 6.65 -2.11 6.76
N VAL A 107 6.63 -3.31 6.16
CA VAL A 107 7.11 -4.53 6.82
C VAL A 107 8.61 -4.45 7.13
N ASP A 108 9.42 -4.04 6.15
CA ASP A 108 10.88 -3.86 6.26
C ASP A 108 11.25 -2.79 7.30
N GLY A 109 10.50 -1.69 7.37
CA GLY A 109 10.67 -0.63 8.37
C GLY A 109 10.05 -0.92 9.74
N ARG A 110 9.24 -1.98 9.90
CA ARG A 110 8.45 -2.19 11.13
C ARG A 110 9.34 -2.55 12.32
N GLU A 111 9.28 -1.75 13.38
CA GLU A 111 10.00 -2.05 14.62
C GLU A 111 9.39 -3.25 15.36
N GLY A 112 10.20 -3.95 16.15
CA GLY A 112 9.74 -5.09 16.95
C GLY A 112 9.67 -6.44 16.21
N LEU A 113 10.11 -6.51 14.95
CA LEU A 113 10.27 -7.77 14.22
C LEU A 113 11.62 -8.43 14.53
N LYS A 114 11.63 -9.76 14.55
CA LYS A 114 12.84 -10.57 14.72
C LYS A 114 13.70 -10.49 13.46
N ARG A 115 14.81 -9.76 13.57
CA ARG A 115 15.88 -9.66 12.58
C ARG A 115 17.17 -10.25 13.15
N GLN A 116 18.13 -10.56 12.28
CA GLN A 116 19.47 -10.98 12.74
C GLN A 116 20.22 -9.81 13.35
N ASP A 117 20.09 -8.62 12.76
CA ASP A 117 20.73 -7.39 13.22
C ASP A 117 19.76 -6.20 13.13
N ALA A 118 19.92 -5.22 14.02
CA ALA A 118 19.14 -3.98 13.98
C ALA A 118 19.40 -3.17 12.70
N SER A 119 20.61 -3.25 12.15
CA SER A 119 20.99 -2.60 10.89
C SER A 119 20.28 -3.19 9.66
N GLN A 120 19.59 -4.33 9.79
CA GLN A 120 18.77 -4.89 8.71
C GLN A 120 17.37 -4.26 8.64
N GLN A 121 17.03 -3.38 9.57
CA GLN A 121 15.86 -2.53 9.44
C GLN A 121 16.09 -1.55 8.28
N HIS A 122 15.17 -1.52 7.32
CA HIS A 122 15.31 -0.66 6.15
C HIS A 122 16.46 -1.01 5.20
N ASP A 123 16.89 -2.27 5.19
CA ASP A 123 17.91 -2.78 4.26
C ASP A 123 17.33 -3.09 2.87
N GLN A 124 16.03 -2.85 2.68
CA GLN A 124 15.33 -3.16 1.44
C GLN A 124 15.34 -4.67 1.13
N HIS A 125 15.36 -5.50 2.18
CA HIS A 125 15.33 -6.95 2.08
C HIS A 125 14.47 -7.57 3.19
N LEU A 126 13.57 -8.49 2.81
CA LEU A 126 12.70 -9.15 3.77
C LEU A 126 13.39 -10.34 4.44
N GLN A 127 13.67 -10.23 5.74
CA GLN A 127 14.35 -11.26 6.51
C GLN A 127 13.39 -12.35 7.02
N GLY A 128 13.94 -13.54 7.27
CA GLY A 128 13.25 -14.64 7.91
C GLY A 128 12.51 -15.58 6.96
N PHE A 129 12.74 -15.50 5.65
CA PHE A 129 12.33 -16.54 4.73
C PHE A 129 13.27 -17.75 4.82
N GLY A 130 12.73 -18.90 5.17
CA GLY A 130 13.41 -20.18 5.16
C GLY A 130 13.21 -20.96 3.86
N GLN A 131 13.78 -22.16 3.83
CA GLN A 131 13.64 -23.08 2.71
C GLN A 131 12.18 -23.54 2.55
N PHE A 132 11.74 -23.74 1.30
CA PHE A 132 10.39 -24.21 0.95
C PHE A 132 9.23 -23.31 1.40
N GLY A 133 9.43 -22.00 1.58
CA GLY A 133 8.36 -21.09 1.99
C GLY A 133 8.05 -21.11 3.49
N SER A 134 8.95 -21.71 4.27
CA SER A 134 8.99 -21.57 5.73
C SER A 134 9.28 -20.11 6.08
N VAL A 135 8.71 -19.60 7.16
CA VAL A 135 8.98 -18.25 7.65
C VAL A 135 9.26 -18.29 9.15
N SER A 136 10.24 -17.53 9.59
CA SER A 136 10.62 -17.43 11.00
C SER A 136 9.56 -16.67 11.79
N ALA A 137 9.19 -17.20 12.96
CA ALA A 137 8.17 -16.60 13.79
C ALA A 137 8.61 -15.23 14.32
N GLY A 138 7.78 -14.21 14.09
CA GLY A 138 8.05 -12.82 14.45
C GLY A 138 8.95 -12.07 13.47
N SER A 139 9.40 -12.68 12.37
CA SER A 139 10.19 -12.00 11.34
C SER A 139 9.33 -11.29 10.29
N GLU A 140 9.96 -10.44 9.48
CA GLU A 140 9.36 -9.72 8.34
C GLU A 140 8.65 -10.66 7.37
N ALA A 141 9.29 -11.77 7.04
CA ALA A 141 8.70 -12.81 6.20
C ALA A 141 7.39 -13.37 6.76
N GLN A 142 7.27 -13.54 8.09
CA GLN A 142 6.02 -14.00 8.70
C GLN A 142 4.93 -12.94 8.57
N LEU A 143 5.24 -11.67 8.84
CA LEU A 143 4.28 -10.59 8.69
C LEU A 143 3.82 -10.45 7.23
N PHE A 144 4.75 -10.53 6.29
CA PHE A 144 4.45 -10.47 4.87
C PHE A 144 3.66 -11.68 4.37
N LYS A 145 3.95 -12.88 4.89
CA LYS A 145 3.12 -14.09 4.69
C LYS A 145 1.73 -13.96 5.29
N ALA A 146 1.61 -13.39 6.48
CA ALA A 146 0.32 -13.12 7.09
C ALA A 146 -0.48 -12.10 6.26
N PHE A 147 0.20 -11.10 5.68
CA PHE A 147 -0.41 -10.13 4.77
C PHE A 147 -0.94 -10.78 3.49
N SER A 148 -0.24 -11.75 2.87
CA SER A 148 -0.82 -12.40 1.68
C SER A 148 -2.14 -13.11 2.00
N VAL A 149 -2.25 -13.70 3.19
CA VAL A 149 -3.45 -14.46 3.61
C VAL A 149 -4.57 -13.56 4.14
N LYS A 150 -4.24 -12.60 5.03
CA LYS A 150 -5.22 -11.75 5.73
C LYS A 150 -5.33 -10.33 5.16
N GLY A 151 -4.49 -9.98 4.20
CA GLY A 151 -4.37 -8.62 3.68
C GLY A 151 -3.90 -7.63 4.75
N TYR A 152 -4.36 -6.40 4.60
CA TYR A 152 -4.07 -5.27 5.47
C TYR A 152 -4.46 -5.49 6.94
N ALA A 153 -5.36 -6.43 7.23
CA ALA A 153 -5.68 -6.81 8.61
C ALA A 153 -4.48 -7.44 9.35
N ALA A 154 -3.50 -8.00 8.64
CA ALA A 154 -2.27 -8.52 9.24
C ALA A 154 -1.31 -7.41 9.72
N LEU A 155 -1.44 -6.20 9.16
CA LEU A 155 -0.53 -5.08 9.43
C LEU A 155 -0.99 -4.20 10.60
N LYS A 156 -2.17 -4.47 11.15
CA LYS A 156 -2.69 -3.78 12.34
C LYS A 156 -1.90 -4.07 13.61
#